data_AF-A0A8C6ENK4-F1
#
_entry.id   AF-A0A8C6ENK4-F1
#
_cell.length_a   1.000
_cell.length_b   1.000
_cell.length_c   1.000
_cell.angle_alpha   90.00
_cell.angle_beta   90.00
_cell.angle_gamma   90.00
#
_symmetry.space_group_name_H-M   'P 1'
#
loop_
_entity.id
_entity.type
_entity.pdbx_description
1 polymer ?
#
loop_
_entity_poly.entity_id
_entity_poly.type
_entity_poly.pdbx_seq_one_letter_code
_entity_poly.pdbx_strand_id
1 'polypeptide(L)'
;MSEILCQWLNQDLKLSRTVSPKAFAKAFSSGYLIGEVLHKFELQDDFSEFSESRISTARLNNFSRLEPTLHLLGVQFDQNVAHSIITEKPGAATKLLYQLYIALQNKKSERTAVEMQSMQPLGCFRLQNMKSEAFREQRLSRRRQNEIMAKIQAAIIQIPKPTSNRTLKALEAQKMLKKKKEAEDVANEIKKFEALIKKDLQAKESASKTSLDTADHITTDLLNTYSDDDYIKKIQKRLEEDAFAREQREKRRRRLLMDQLIAHEAQEEAYREEQLIHRLMRQSQQERRIAVQLMHVRHEKEVLWQNRIFREKQYEERRLKDFQDALDREAALAKQAKIDFEEQILREKEFHAQIAMERAKASYKKHYEICAEILDQILDLSTKVADYRMLTNNLIPRKLMHDWKELFFNGKPLYEQASIKHLPARHPAGQLVELEKRDLLDNNDYEEYKVHPDMK
;
A
#
# COMPACT_ATOMS: atom_id res chain seq x y z
N MET A 1 -2.69 24.27 -39.24
CA MET A 1 -2.51 23.91 -37.81
C MET A 1 -1.12 23.37 -37.53
N SER A 2 -0.74 22.20 -38.06
CA SER A 2 0.59 21.58 -37.82
C SER A 2 1.76 22.50 -38.18
N GLU A 3 1.65 23.29 -39.26
CA GLU A 3 2.67 24.25 -39.67
C GLU A 3 2.90 25.37 -38.66
N ILE A 4 1.83 25.92 -38.06
CA ILE A 4 1.91 26.96 -37.02
C ILE A 4 2.66 26.42 -35.79
N LEU A 5 2.35 25.18 -35.38
CA LEU A 5 3.08 24.51 -34.30
C LEU A 5 4.54 24.25 -34.68
N CYS A 6 4.82 23.80 -35.91
CA CYS A 6 6.20 23.64 -36.38
C CYS A 6 6.97 24.97 -36.38
N GLN A 7 6.31 26.08 -36.71
CA GLN A 7 6.92 27.41 -36.65
C GLN A 7 7.30 27.78 -35.22
N TRP A 8 6.35 27.70 -34.27
CA TRP A 8 6.60 27.94 -32.83
C TRP A 8 7.73 27.07 -32.26
N LEU A 9 7.68 25.76 -32.52
CA LEU A 9 8.66 24.78 -32.01
C LEU A 9 10.08 25.03 -32.56
N ASN A 10 10.21 25.42 -33.84
CA ASN A 10 11.50 25.60 -34.50
C ASN A 10 12.07 27.03 -34.35
N GLN A 11 11.23 28.07 -34.36
CA GLN A 11 11.66 29.48 -34.35
C GLN A 11 11.74 30.06 -32.93
N ASP A 12 10.68 29.89 -32.13
CA ASP A 12 10.58 30.50 -30.80
C ASP A 12 11.28 29.64 -29.74
N LEU A 13 10.99 28.33 -29.71
CA LEU A 13 11.56 27.40 -28.72
C LEU A 13 12.90 26.78 -29.13
N LYS A 14 13.24 26.80 -30.42
CA LYS A 14 14.48 26.27 -31.00
C LYS A 14 14.84 24.89 -30.42
N LEU A 15 13.93 23.91 -30.55
CA LEU A 15 14.16 22.56 -30.05
C LEU A 15 15.42 21.92 -30.65
N SER A 16 15.99 20.96 -29.92
CA SER A 16 17.21 20.24 -30.27
C SER A 16 17.10 19.44 -31.57
N ARG A 17 15.88 19.27 -32.10
CA ARG A 17 15.58 18.60 -33.35
C ARG A 17 14.51 19.37 -34.13
N THR A 18 14.80 19.67 -35.40
CA THR A 18 13.86 20.36 -36.29
C THR A 18 12.66 19.48 -36.63
N VAL A 19 11.45 20.00 -36.36
CA VAL A 19 10.18 19.30 -36.62
C VAL A 19 9.61 19.73 -37.97
N SER A 20 9.28 18.77 -38.83
CA SER A 20 8.59 19.03 -40.11
C SER A 20 7.12 18.55 -40.05
N PRO A 21 6.18 19.23 -40.74
CA PRO A 21 4.76 18.85 -40.71
C PRO A 21 4.48 17.40 -41.13
N LYS A 22 5.26 16.87 -42.09
CA LYS A 22 5.14 15.50 -42.61
C LYS A 22 5.66 14.42 -41.63
N ALA A 23 6.54 14.77 -40.70
CA ALA A 23 7.12 13.85 -39.71
C ALA A 23 6.63 14.08 -38.27
N PHE A 24 5.65 14.98 -38.07
CA PHE A 24 5.24 15.50 -36.77
C PHE A 24 4.88 14.40 -35.75
N ALA A 25 3.98 13.48 -36.10
CA ALA A 25 3.57 12.38 -35.21
C ALA A 25 4.76 11.48 -34.81
N LYS A 26 5.68 11.21 -35.75
CA LYS A 26 6.86 10.39 -35.56
C LYS A 26 7.90 11.06 -34.66
N ALA A 27 8.10 12.37 -34.80
CA ALA A 27 9.01 13.15 -33.96
C ALA A 27 8.57 13.15 -32.48
N PHE A 28 7.26 13.28 -32.23
CA PHE A 28 6.71 13.29 -30.86
C PHE A 28 6.38 11.91 -30.28
N SER A 29 6.48 10.84 -31.08
CA SER A 29 6.21 9.44 -30.65
C SER A 29 7.08 8.95 -29.48
N SER A 30 8.24 9.59 -29.24
CA SER A 30 9.15 9.28 -28.14
C SER A 30 8.78 9.95 -26.82
N GLY A 31 7.93 10.99 -26.82
CA GLY A 31 7.69 11.88 -25.67
C GLY A 31 8.86 12.84 -25.34
N TYR A 32 10.08 12.54 -25.78
CA TYR A 32 11.30 13.31 -25.46
C TYR A 32 11.17 14.80 -25.79
N LEU A 33 10.75 15.14 -27.01
CA LEU A 33 10.56 16.54 -27.44
C LEU A 33 9.43 17.28 -26.70
N ILE A 34 8.51 16.56 -26.04
CA ILE A 34 7.47 17.18 -25.17
C ILE A 34 8.08 17.53 -23.81
N GLY A 35 8.95 16.66 -23.29
CA GLY A 35 9.78 16.95 -22.12
C GLY A 35 10.72 18.14 -22.37
N GLU A 36 11.34 18.22 -23.55
CA GLU A 36 12.20 19.36 -23.91
C GLU A 36 11.42 20.69 -23.93
N VAL A 37 10.19 20.70 -24.46
CA VAL A 37 9.30 21.87 -24.42
C VAL A 37 9.02 22.28 -22.98
N LEU A 38 8.61 21.36 -22.10
CA LEU A 38 8.28 21.68 -20.70
C LEU A 38 9.50 22.12 -19.88
N HIS A 39 10.66 21.49 -20.08
CA HIS A 39 11.92 21.89 -19.46
C HIS A 39 12.32 23.33 -19.86
N LYS A 40 12.14 23.72 -21.13
CA LYS A 40 12.38 25.10 -21.59
C LYS A 40 11.40 26.14 -21.03
N PHE A 41 10.34 25.72 -20.34
CA PHE A 41 9.42 26.59 -19.60
C PHE A 41 9.61 26.50 -18.07
N GLU A 42 10.65 25.83 -17.57
CA GLU A 42 10.91 25.63 -16.13
C GLU A 42 9.80 24.82 -15.42
N LEU A 43 9.15 23.90 -16.17
CA LEU A 43 8.02 23.10 -15.69
C LEU A 43 8.35 21.61 -15.49
N GLN A 44 9.55 21.16 -15.84
CA GLN A 44 9.93 19.74 -15.80
C GLN A 44 11.44 19.60 -15.52
N ASP A 45 11.81 19.45 -14.25
CA ASP A 45 13.22 19.38 -13.83
C ASP A 45 13.88 18.01 -14.08
N ASP A 46 13.09 16.93 -14.17
CA ASP A 46 13.59 15.55 -14.36
C ASP A 46 13.94 15.20 -15.82
N PHE A 47 14.11 16.21 -16.68
CA PHE A 47 14.40 16.02 -18.11
C PHE A 47 15.69 15.21 -18.37
N SER A 48 16.63 15.18 -17.41
CA SER A 48 17.82 14.32 -17.45
C SER A 48 17.51 12.81 -17.46
N GLU A 49 16.33 12.39 -17.00
CA GLU A 49 15.88 10.99 -17.02
C GLU A 49 15.09 10.61 -18.30
N PHE A 50 14.83 11.58 -19.20
CA PHE A 50 14.16 11.33 -20.47
C PHE A 50 15.12 10.79 -21.53
N SER A 51 14.65 9.87 -22.38
CA SER A 51 15.46 9.30 -23.47
C SER A 51 14.74 9.29 -24.82
N GLU A 52 15.41 9.67 -25.91
CA GLU A 52 14.86 9.60 -27.28
C GLU A 52 14.79 8.16 -27.85
N SER A 53 14.85 7.14 -26.97
CA SER A 53 14.90 5.74 -27.35
C SER A 53 13.62 5.28 -28.04
N ARG A 54 13.77 4.40 -29.03
CA ARG A 54 12.64 3.81 -29.77
C ARG A 54 11.95 2.67 -29.01
N ILE A 55 12.52 2.21 -27.90
CA ILE A 55 12.00 1.10 -27.09
C ILE A 55 10.67 1.52 -26.43
N SER A 56 9.65 0.65 -26.51
CA SER A 56 8.30 0.94 -25.99
C SER A 56 8.26 1.27 -24.49
N THR A 57 9.11 0.64 -23.68
CA THR A 57 9.24 0.92 -22.24
C THR A 57 9.81 2.31 -21.96
N ALA A 58 10.77 2.78 -22.78
CA ALA A 58 11.33 4.12 -22.67
C ALA A 58 10.28 5.19 -23.03
N ARG A 59 9.54 4.97 -24.13
CA ARG A 59 8.40 5.82 -24.52
C ARG A 59 7.38 5.93 -23.37
N LEU A 60 6.95 4.80 -22.81
CA LEU A 60 6.00 4.76 -21.70
C LEU A 60 6.51 5.46 -20.43
N ASN A 61 7.79 5.29 -20.09
CA ASN A 61 8.44 6.00 -18.98
C ASN A 61 8.37 7.53 -19.19
N ASN A 62 8.84 8.02 -20.35
CA ASN A 62 8.78 9.43 -20.72
C ASN A 62 7.34 9.98 -20.60
N PHE A 63 6.33 9.30 -21.17
CA PHE A 63 4.95 9.76 -21.09
C PHE A 63 4.36 9.74 -19.66
N SER A 64 4.75 8.77 -18.82
CA SER A 64 4.34 8.75 -17.40
C SER A 64 4.95 9.87 -16.55
N ARG A 65 6.04 10.50 -17.01
CA ARG A 65 6.66 11.69 -16.37
C ARG A 65 6.05 13.01 -16.84
N LEU A 66 5.47 13.02 -18.04
CA LEU A 66 4.71 14.16 -18.56
C LEU A 66 3.30 14.24 -17.97
N GLU A 67 2.74 13.11 -17.52
CA GLU A 67 1.37 13.03 -17.01
C GLU A 67 1.07 14.01 -15.85
N PRO A 68 1.92 14.18 -14.81
CA PRO A 68 1.64 15.11 -13.72
C PRO A 68 1.66 16.58 -14.16
N THR A 69 2.61 16.97 -15.03
CA THR A 69 2.81 18.36 -15.45
C THR A 69 1.81 18.80 -16.51
N LEU A 70 1.40 17.89 -17.41
CA LEU A 70 0.27 18.14 -18.31
C LEU A 70 -1.05 18.34 -17.53
N HIS A 71 -1.31 17.52 -16.51
CA HIS A 71 -2.47 17.74 -15.62
C HIS A 71 -2.39 19.05 -14.83
N LEU A 72 -1.20 19.45 -14.34
CA LEU A 72 -0.99 20.74 -13.66
C LEU A 72 -1.25 21.95 -14.59
N LEU A 73 -1.03 21.79 -15.89
CA LEU A 73 -1.38 22.76 -16.94
C LEU A 73 -2.84 22.67 -17.41
N GLY A 74 -3.68 21.84 -16.79
CA GLY A 74 -5.09 21.64 -17.18
C GLY A 74 -5.28 20.84 -18.49
N VAL A 75 -4.22 20.24 -19.03
CA VAL A 75 -4.28 19.40 -20.24
C VAL A 75 -4.65 17.97 -19.84
N GLN A 76 -5.86 17.54 -20.22
CA GLN A 76 -6.33 16.16 -20.00
C GLN A 76 -5.44 15.18 -20.77
N PHE A 77 -4.70 14.33 -20.04
CA PHE A 77 -3.73 13.40 -20.61
C PHE A 77 -3.89 11.98 -20.06
N ASP A 78 -4.79 11.21 -20.67
CA ASP A 78 -4.97 9.79 -20.32
C ASP A 78 -3.91 8.88 -20.93
N GLN A 79 -3.71 7.71 -20.32
CA GLN A 79 -2.97 6.58 -20.91
C GLN A 79 -3.43 6.21 -22.33
N ASN A 80 -4.70 6.45 -22.66
CA ASN A 80 -5.26 6.26 -24.02
C ASN A 80 -4.74 7.29 -25.03
N VAL A 81 -4.49 8.53 -24.59
CA VAL A 81 -3.86 9.60 -25.38
C VAL A 81 -2.38 9.30 -25.55
N ALA A 82 -1.68 8.93 -24.46
CA ALA A 82 -0.29 8.48 -24.49
C ALA A 82 -0.08 7.36 -25.51
N HIS A 83 -0.87 6.28 -25.41
CA HIS A 83 -0.79 5.15 -26.34
C HIS A 83 -1.10 5.55 -27.80
N SER A 84 -2.03 6.49 -28.01
CA SER A 84 -2.35 7.02 -29.34
C SER A 84 -1.25 7.87 -29.96
N ILE A 85 -0.38 8.50 -29.15
CA ILE A 85 0.82 9.22 -29.62
C ILE A 85 1.97 8.24 -29.85
N ILE A 86 2.17 7.26 -28.96
CA ILE A 86 3.17 6.18 -29.11
C ILE A 86 2.96 5.38 -30.40
N THR A 87 1.69 5.18 -30.79
CA THR A 87 1.29 4.50 -32.04
C THR A 87 1.21 5.42 -33.26
N GLU A 88 1.78 6.63 -33.18
CA GLU A 88 1.93 7.59 -34.30
C GLU A 88 0.60 7.97 -34.99
N LYS A 89 -0.54 7.87 -34.31
CA LYS A 89 -1.85 8.17 -34.92
C LYS A 89 -1.91 9.62 -35.42
N PRO A 90 -2.38 9.85 -36.66
CA PRO A 90 -2.41 11.20 -37.25
C PRO A 90 -3.29 12.13 -36.41
N GLY A 91 -2.80 13.35 -36.18
CA GLY A 91 -3.49 14.37 -35.40
C GLY A 91 -3.43 14.22 -33.87
N ALA A 92 -3.11 13.03 -33.31
CA ALA A 92 -3.10 12.82 -31.85
C ALA A 92 -2.06 13.71 -31.14
N ALA A 93 -0.80 13.66 -31.61
CA ALA A 93 0.26 14.53 -31.10
C ALA A 93 -0.03 16.01 -31.37
N THR A 94 -0.64 16.33 -32.52
CA THR A 94 -0.96 17.71 -32.93
C THR A 94 -2.03 18.33 -32.03
N LYS A 95 -3.05 17.57 -31.63
CA LYS A 95 -4.08 18.00 -30.69
C LYS A 95 -3.47 18.31 -29.31
N LEU A 96 -2.66 17.39 -28.78
CA LEU A 96 -2.00 17.58 -27.49
C LEU A 96 -1.06 18.80 -27.48
N LEU A 97 -0.22 18.95 -28.51
CA LEU A 97 0.68 20.10 -28.59
C LEU A 97 -0.05 21.42 -28.82
N TYR A 98 -1.23 21.42 -29.45
CA TYR A 98 -2.09 22.60 -29.54
C TYR A 98 -2.73 22.96 -28.18
N GLN A 99 -3.19 21.97 -27.42
CA GLN A 99 -3.69 22.19 -26.05
C GLN A 99 -2.59 22.70 -25.13
N LEU A 100 -1.38 22.12 -25.22
CA LEU A 100 -0.19 22.55 -24.48
C LEU A 100 0.25 23.97 -24.88
N TYR A 101 0.21 24.31 -26.18
CA TYR A 101 0.48 25.66 -26.68
C TYR A 101 -0.45 26.70 -26.04
N ILE A 102 -1.76 26.44 -26.01
CA ILE A 102 -2.74 27.33 -25.37
C ILE A 102 -2.46 27.45 -23.86
N ALA A 103 -2.24 26.33 -23.15
CA ALA A 103 -1.97 26.35 -21.72
C ALA A 103 -0.70 27.14 -21.36
N LEU A 104 0.36 27.01 -22.16
CA LEU A 104 1.62 27.73 -21.98
C LEU A 104 1.50 29.22 -22.33
N GLN A 105 0.74 29.59 -23.36
CA GLN A 105 0.47 31.01 -23.66
C GLN A 105 -0.38 31.66 -22.56
N ASN A 106 -1.40 30.98 -22.05
CA ASN A 106 -2.18 31.44 -20.90
C ASN A 106 -1.29 31.64 -19.67
N LYS A 107 -0.43 30.65 -19.35
CA LYS A 107 0.59 30.76 -18.28
C LYS A 107 1.58 31.90 -18.48
N LYS A 108 1.92 32.23 -19.73
CA LYS A 108 2.78 33.37 -20.05
C LYS A 108 2.08 34.69 -19.74
N SER A 109 0.82 34.85 -20.16
CA SER A 109 0.01 36.03 -19.80
C SER A 109 -0.29 36.12 -18.30
N GLU A 110 -0.47 34.99 -17.61
CA GLU A 110 -0.55 34.95 -16.13
C GLU A 110 0.74 35.47 -15.50
N ARG A 111 1.93 34.98 -15.92
CA ARG A 111 3.22 35.52 -15.44
C ARG A 111 3.31 37.04 -15.64
N THR A 112 2.91 37.58 -16.79
CA THR A 112 2.92 39.05 -17.04
C THR A 112 1.88 39.84 -16.23
N ALA A 113 0.77 39.22 -15.80
CA ALA A 113 -0.24 39.87 -14.98
C ALA A 113 0.05 39.78 -13.47
N VAL A 114 0.73 38.72 -13.03
CA VAL A 114 0.97 38.40 -11.60
C VAL A 114 2.16 39.15 -11.01
N GLU A 115 3.06 39.73 -11.83
CA GLU A 115 4.15 40.60 -11.35
C GLU A 115 3.68 41.83 -10.54
N MET A 116 2.38 42.18 -10.56
CA MET A 116 1.79 43.24 -9.75
C MET A 116 1.05 42.78 -8.47
N GLN A 117 0.87 41.48 -8.19
CA GLN A 117 0.12 41.04 -7.00
C GLN A 117 0.74 39.87 -6.24
N SER A 118 1.27 40.22 -5.05
CA SER A 118 1.35 39.41 -3.82
C SER A 118 1.88 37.97 -3.91
N MET A 119 3.09 37.81 -3.37
CA MET A 119 3.60 36.61 -2.68
C MET A 119 2.51 35.75 -2.00
N GLN A 120 2.18 34.59 -2.56
CA GLN A 120 1.70 33.40 -1.82
C GLN A 120 2.18 32.12 -2.56
N PRO A 121 2.70 31.07 -1.88
CA PRO A 121 3.69 30.19 -2.50
C PRO A 121 3.36 28.68 -2.51
N LEU A 122 3.91 27.95 -3.48
CA LEU A 122 4.33 26.51 -3.43
C LEU A 122 3.32 25.43 -2.96
N GLY A 123 2.07 25.77 -2.65
CA GLY A 123 1.15 24.88 -1.92
C GLY A 123 0.71 23.59 -2.63
N CYS A 124 0.85 23.50 -3.95
CA CYS A 124 0.37 22.34 -4.71
C CYS A 124 1.25 21.08 -4.52
N PHE A 125 2.57 21.24 -4.43
CA PHE A 125 3.53 20.13 -4.46
C PHE A 125 3.38 19.18 -3.26
N ARG A 126 3.25 19.71 -2.04
CA ARG A 126 3.13 18.88 -0.82
C ARG A 126 1.90 17.96 -0.83
N LEU A 127 0.77 18.43 -1.37
CA LEU A 127 -0.48 17.65 -1.41
C LEU A 127 -0.48 16.57 -2.51
N GLN A 128 0.38 16.70 -3.53
CA GLN A 128 0.56 15.68 -4.57
C GLN A 128 1.56 14.60 -4.13
N ASN A 129 2.67 14.96 -3.47
CA ASN A 129 3.64 13.99 -2.96
C ASN A 129 2.97 12.95 -2.05
N MET A 130 2.19 13.41 -1.06
CA MET A 130 1.41 12.55 -0.14
C MET A 130 0.48 11.57 -0.88
N LYS A 131 -0.15 11.99 -1.98
CA LYS A 131 -1.00 11.10 -2.81
C LYS A 131 -0.16 10.10 -3.59
N SER A 132 0.98 10.52 -4.15
CA SER A 132 1.90 9.64 -4.88
C SER A 132 2.49 8.55 -3.97
N GLU A 133 2.74 8.90 -2.71
CA GLU A 133 3.23 7.97 -1.67
C GLU A 133 2.13 7.00 -1.26
N ALA A 134 0.90 7.47 -0.98
CA ALA A 134 -0.25 6.59 -0.72
C ALA A 134 -0.51 5.58 -1.87
N PHE A 135 -0.37 5.98 -3.14
CA PHE A 135 -0.46 5.05 -4.27
C PHE A 135 0.73 4.08 -4.38
N ARG A 136 1.95 4.51 -4.01
CA ARG A 136 3.12 3.62 -3.90
C ARG A 136 2.92 2.60 -2.77
N GLU A 137 2.48 3.03 -1.59
CA GLU A 137 2.15 2.17 -0.46
C GLU A 137 1.04 1.17 -0.79
N GLN A 138 -0.04 1.60 -1.47
CA GLN A 138 -1.11 0.69 -1.88
C GLN A 138 -0.60 -0.41 -2.84
N ARG A 139 0.31 -0.07 -3.77
CA ARG A 139 0.99 -1.06 -4.64
C ARG A 139 1.92 -1.99 -3.86
N LEU A 140 2.64 -1.49 -2.86
CA LEU A 140 3.51 -2.30 -2.00
C LEU A 140 2.71 -3.22 -1.09
N SER A 141 1.60 -2.75 -0.52
CA SER A 141 0.68 -3.54 0.30
C SER A 141 0.01 -4.66 -0.50
N ARG A 142 -0.43 -4.39 -1.75
CA ARG A 142 -0.90 -5.46 -2.66
C ARG A 142 0.21 -6.46 -2.98
N ARG A 143 1.47 -6.03 -3.17
CA ARG A 143 2.61 -6.96 -3.33
C ARG A 143 2.83 -7.82 -2.09
N ARG A 144 2.81 -7.24 -0.89
CA ARG A 144 2.93 -8.00 0.39
C ARG A 144 1.77 -8.99 0.57
N GLN A 145 0.53 -8.61 0.27
CA GLN A 145 -0.62 -9.52 0.29
C GLN A 145 -0.46 -10.69 -0.70
N ASN A 146 -0.04 -10.40 -1.93
CA ASN A 146 0.21 -11.45 -2.94
C ASN A 146 1.38 -12.35 -2.56
N GLU A 147 2.43 -11.81 -1.94
CA GLU A 147 3.59 -12.57 -1.46
C GLU A 147 3.23 -13.45 -0.25
N ILE A 148 2.40 -12.96 0.67
CA ILE A 148 1.83 -13.74 1.78
C ILE A 148 0.92 -14.86 1.24
N MET A 149 0.06 -14.57 0.26
CA MET A 149 -0.74 -15.59 -0.43
C MET A 149 0.13 -16.65 -1.13
N ALA A 150 1.19 -16.24 -1.83
CA ALA A 150 2.13 -17.16 -2.46
C ALA A 150 2.90 -18.00 -1.43
N LYS A 151 3.31 -17.41 -0.31
CA LYS A 151 3.95 -18.12 0.82
C LYS A 151 2.99 -19.09 1.50
N ILE A 152 1.71 -18.75 1.65
CA ILE A 152 0.66 -19.67 2.13
C ILE A 152 0.48 -20.81 1.13
N GLN A 153 0.37 -20.53 -0.18
CA GLN A 153 0.22 -21.55 -1.22
C GLN A 153 1.44 -22.48 -1.34
N ALA A 154 2.66 -21.99 -1.09
CA ALA A 154 3.87 -22.79 -1.04
C ALA A 154 4.05 -23.56 0.29
N ALA A 155 3.58 -23.01 1.41
CA ALA A 155 3.58 -23.67 2.72
C ALA A 155 2.43 -24.67 2.91
N ILE A 156 1.39 -24.62 2.06
CA ILE A 156 0.46 -25.73 1.87
C ILE A 156 1.24 -26.87 1.21
N ILE A 157 1.82 -27.73 2.06
CA ILE A 157 2.33 -29.03 1.66
C ILE A 157 1.18 -29.74 0.94
N GLN A 158 1.34 -29.96 -0.36
CA GLN A 158 0.42 -30.79 -1.13
C GLN A 158 0.62 -32.25 -0.71
N ILE A 159 0.01 -32.62 0.42
CA ILE A 159 -0.27 -34.02 0.75
C ILE A 159 -1.06 -34.56 -0.45
N PRO A 160 -0.52 -35.52 -1.23
CA PRO A 160 -1.20 -36.02 -2.40
C PRO A 160 -2.53 -36.64 -1.93
N LYS A 161 -3.65 -36.03 -2.34
CA LYS A 161 -4.99 -36.41 -1.85
C LYS A 161 -5.15 -37.93 -2.01
N PRO A 162 -5.27 -38.70 -0.91
CA PRO A 162 -5.35 -40.15 -1.02
C PRO A 162 -6.55 -40.49 -1.89
N THR A 163 -6.33 -41.29 -2.93
CA THR A 163 -7.23 -41.38 -4.09
C THR A 163 -8.65 -41.78 -3.65
N SER A 164 -9.56 -40.80 -3.55
CA SER A 164 -10.94 -40.95 -3.06
C SER A 164 -11.73 -42.03 -3.79
N ASN A 165 -11.31 -42.34 -5.01
CA ASN A 165 -12.02 -43.23 -5.92
C ASN A 165 -11.59 -44.70 -5.75
N ARG A 166 -10.57 -45.02 -4.92
CA ARG A 166 -10.15 -46.40 -4.66
C ARG A 166 -11.08 -47.12 -3.68
N THR A 167 -11.54 -46.43 -2.63
CA THR A 167 -12.50 -46.97 -1.66
C THR A 167 -13.89 -47.14 -2.27
N LEU A 168 -14.38 -46.14 -3.02
CA LEU A 168 -15.67 -46.20 -3.70
C LEU A 168 -15.72 -47.35 -4.73
N LYS A 169 -14.73 -47.45 -5.63
CA LYS A 169 -14.66 -48.55 -6.60
C LYS A 169 -14.52 -49.93 -5.95
N ALA A 170 -13.85 -50.03 -4.79
CA ALA A 170 -13.79 -51.29 -4.03
C ALA A 170 -15.15 -51.67 -3.42
N LEU A 171 -15.90 -50.71 -2.88
CA LEU A 171 -17.27 -50.92 -2.36
C LEU A 171 -18.26 -51.28 -3.48
N GLU A 172 -18.14 -50.65 -4.65
CA GLU A 172 -18.93 -50.99 -5.84
C GLU A 172 -18.61 -52.41 -6.33
N ALA A 173 -17.33 -52.76 -6.48
CA ALA A 173 -16.92 -54.11 -6.84
C ALA A 173 -17.41 -55.17 -5.84
N GLN A 174 -17.36 -54.87 -4.54
CA GLN A 174 -17.88 -55.77 -3.49
C GLN A 174 -19.41 -55.92 -3.56
N LYS A 175 -20.16 -54.84 -3.82
CA LYS A 175 -21.61 -54.89 -4.07
C LYS A 175 -21.96 -55.72 -5.32
N MET A 176 -21.20 -55.57 -6.41
CA MET A 176 -21.39 -56.35 -7.64
C MET A 176 -21.06 -57.84 -7.44
N LEU A 177 -20.05 -58.16 -6.63
CA LEU A 177 -19.74 -59.55 -6.24
C LEU A 177 -20.84 -60.18 -5.38
N LYS A 178 -21.43 -59.43 -4.44
CA LYS A 178 -22.60 -59.89 -3.67
C LYS A 178 -23.80 -60.18 -4.59
N LYS A 179 -24.18 -59.21 -5.43
CA LYS A 179 -25.27 -59.39 -6.42
C LYS A 179 -25.07 -60.56 -7.38
N LYS A 180 -23.83 -60.88 -7.75
CA LYS A 180 -23.53 -62.08 -8.55
C LYS A 180 -23.79 -63.37 -7.79
N LYS A 181 -23.34 -63.47 -6.53
CA LYS A 181 -23.65 -64.63 -5.68
C LYS A 181 -25.15 -64.78 -5.43
N GLU A 182 -25.82 -63.69 -5.05
CA GLU A 182 -27.28 -63.66 -4.88
C GLU A 182 -28.02 -64.16 -6.14
N ALA A 183 -27.57 -63.79 -7.35
CA ALA A 183 -28.12 -64.27 -8.60
C ALA A 183 -27.75 -65.73 -8.94
N GLU A 184 -26.55 -66.19 -8.59
CA GLU A 184 -26.12 -67.59 -8.73
C GLU A 184 -26.91 -68.50 -7.78
N ASP A 185 -27.12 -68.09 -6.53
CA ASP A 185 -27.91 -68.81 -5.53
C ASP A 185 -29.38 -68.89 -5.94
N VAL A 186 -30.01 -67.78 -6.38
CA VAL A 186 -31.37 -67.78 -6.94
C VAL A 186 -31.47 -68.65 -8.19
N ALA A 187 -30.48 -68.63 -9.09
CA ALA A 187 -30.46 -69.51 -10.26
C ALA A 187 -30.33 -71.00 -9.88
N ASN A 188 -29.65 -71.31 -8.76
CA ASN A 188 -29.55 -72.66 -8.22
C ASN A 188 -30.84 -73.09 -7.50
N GLU A 189 -31.57 -72.17 -6.86
CA GLU A 189 -32.90 -72.41 -6.32
C GLU A 189 -33.95 -72.65 -7.41
N ILE A 190 -33.94 -71.84 -8.46
CA ILE A 190 -34.80 -72.04 -9.65
C ILE A 190 -34.53 -73.43 -10.26
N LYS A 191 -33.27 -73.83 -10.47
CA LYS A 191 -32.93 -75.18 -10.96
C LYS A 191 -33.42 -76.31 -10.05
N LYS A 192 -33.34 -76.14 -8.72
CA LYS A 192 -33.90 -77.10 -7.74
C LYS A 192 -35.43 -77.18 -7.88
N PHE A 193 -36.10 -76.04 -8.04
CA PHE A 193 -37.55 -75.94 -8.20
C PHE A 193 -38.03 -76.53 -9.54
N GLU A 194 -37.33 -76.25 -10.65
CA GLU A 194 -37.56 -76.88 -11.96
C GLU A 194 -37.35 -78.40 -11.91
N ALA A 195 -36.35 -78.89 -11.17
CA ALA A 195 -36.13 -80.31 -10.97
C ALA A 195 -37.25 -80.96 -10.12
N LEU A 196 -37.77 -80.26 -9.11
CA LEU A 196 -38.94 -80.70 -8.35
C LEU A 196 -40.20 -80.72 -9.22
N ILE A 197 -40.45 -79.69 -10.04
CA ILE A 197 -41.58 -79.66 -10.99
C ILE A 197 -41.46 -80.79 -12.02
N LYS A 198 -40.27 -81.05 -12.59
CA LYS A 198 -40.07 -82.20 -13.48
C LYS A 198 -40.34 -83.54 -12.79
N LYS A 199 -39.93 -83.69 -11.53
CA LYS A 199 -40.22 -84.88 -10.73
C LYS A 199 -41.72 -85.05 -10.45
N ASP A 200 -42.44 -83.97 -10.16
CA ASP A 200 -43.89 -84.00 -9.89
C ASP A 200 -44.72 -84.23 -11.17
N LEU A 201 -44.27 -83.70 -12.31
CA LEU A 201 -44.82 -84.00 -13.64
C LEU A 201 -44.62 -85.48 -14.01
N GLN A 202 -43.41 -86.02 -13.85
CA GLN A 202 -43.15 -87.45 -14.10
C GLN A 202 -43.92 -88.35 -13.14
N ALA A 203 -44.10 -87.96 -11.87
CA ALA A 203 -44.96 -88.66 -10.93
C ALA A 203 -46.42 -88.71 -11.43
N LYS A 204 -46.94 -87.59 -11.97
CA LYS A 204 -48.30 -87.52 -12.53
C LYS A 204 -48.47 -88.29 -13.84
N GLU A 205 -47.46 -88.33 -14.72
CA GLU A 205 -47.47 -89.21 -15.90
C GLU A 205 -47.50 -90.70 -15.53
N SER A 206 -46.92 -91.07 -14.38
CA SER A 206 -46.97 -92.45 -13.85
C SER A 206 -48.26 -92.81 -13.09
N ALA A 207 -49.13 -91.84 -12.79
CA ALA A 207 -50.26 -92.01 -11.86
C ALA A 207 -51.60 -92.46 -12.51
N SER A 208 -51.58 -92.96 -13.76
CA SER A 208 -52.78 -93.34 -14.51
C SER A 208 -53.09 -94.85 -14.51
N LYS A 209 -53.46 -95.42 -13.34
CA LYS A 209 -54.18 -96.72 -13.20
C LYS A 209 -54.54 -97.05 -11.74
N THR A 210 -55.82 -97.42 -11.50
CA THR A 210 -56.37 -98.16 -10.31
C THR A 210 -56.20 -97.51 -8.92
N SER A 211 -57.11 -97.66 -7.94
CA SER A 211 -58.48 -98.26 -7.88
C SER A 211 -59.22 -97.84 -6.59
N LEU A 212 -60.56 -97.91 -6.62
CA LEU A 212 -61.55 -98.39 -5.61
C LEU A 212 -61.04 -98.72 -4.18
N ASP A 213 -61.75 -98.53 -3.04
CA ASP A 213 -63.01 -97.87 -2.61
C ASP A 213 -62.95 -97.81 -1.03
N THR A 214 -63.94 -97.67 -0.13
CA THR A 214 -65.44 -97.71 -0.10
C THR A 214 -65.98 -97.06 1.20
N ALA A 215 -67.23 -96.56 1.20
CA ALA A 215 -68.15 -96.36 2.37
C ALA A 215 -67.74 -95.33 3.48
N ASP A 216 -68.62 -94.75 4.31
CA ASP A 216 -70.06 -94.98 4.57
C ASP A 216 -70.95 -93.70 4.39
N HIS A 217 -72.17 -93.89 3.86
CA HIS A 217 -73.40 -93.21 4.34
C HIS A 217 -74.13 -94.23 5.26
N ILE A 218 -75.16 -93.97 6.09
CA ILE A 218 -76.38 -93.15 6.01
C ILE A 218 -76.93 -93.01 7.45
N THR A 219 -77.57 -91.90 7.85
CA THR A 219 -78.78 -91.91 8.73
C THR A 219 -79.44 -90.53 8.87
N THR A 220 -80.76 -90.47 8.62
CA THR A 220 -81.82 -89.68 9.33
C THR A 220 -81.48 -88.27 9.86
N ASP A 221 -82.11 -87.15 9.46
CA ASP A 221 -83.40 -86.90 8.77
C ASP A 221 -84.66 -87.40 9.52
N LEU A 222 -85.75 -86.62 9.49
CA LEU A 222 -86.99 -86.73 10.30
C LEU A 222 -86.88 -86.46 11.83
N LEU A 223 -87.07 -85.20 12.25
CA LEU A 223 -88.32 -84.77 12.91
C LEU A 223 -88.41 -83.23 13.03
N ASN A 224 -89.58 -82.65 12.77
CA ASN A 224 -89.86 -81.23 13.00
C ASN A 224 -91.15 -81.07 13.83
N THR A 225 -91.00 -80.85 15.13
CA THR A 225 -92.11 -80.66 16.07
C THR A 225 -91.84 -79.53 17.06
N TYR A 226 -92.33 -78.34 16.69
CA TYR A 226 -92.89 -77.30 17.57
C TYR A 226 -92.20 -77.00 18.91
N SER A 227 -91.50 -75.85 18.95
CA SER A 227 -91.31 -75.01 20.14
C SER A 227 -90.55 -75.59 21.36
N ASP A 228 -89.28 -75.96 21.18
CA ASP A 228 -88.24 -75.55 22.15
C ASP A 228 -86.88 -75.20 21.48
N ASP A 229 -86.92 -74.92 20.18
CA ASP A 229 -85.76 -74.63 19.31
C ASP A 229 -84.94 -73.42 19.83
N ASP A 230 -85.63 -72.47 20.44
CA ASP A 230 -85.07 -71.27 21.06
C ASP A 230 -84.28 -71.57 22.35
N TYR A 231 -84.65 -72.62 23.10
CA TYR A 231 -83.93 -73.08 24.30
C TYR A 231 -82.74 -73.96 23.94
N ILE A 232 -82.90 -74.84 22.95
CA ILE A 232 -81.80 -75.67 22.40
C ILE A 232 -80.70 -74.77 21.82
N LYS A 233 -81.06 -73.73 21.05
CA LYS A 233 -80.10 -72.70 20.59
C LYS A 233 -79.44 -71.94 21.75
N LYS A 234 -80.16 -71.65 22.83
CA LYS A 234 -79.57 -71.05 24.07
C LYS A 234 -78.69 -72.04 24.85
N ILE A 235 -78.81 -73.35 24.67
CA ILE A 235 -77.87 -74.35 25.20
C ILE A 235 -76.64 -74.44 24.30
N GLN A 236 -76.82 -74.66 23.00
CA GLN A 236 -75.74 -74.74 22.01
C GLN A 236 -74.85 -73.50 22.06
N LYS A 237 -75.45 -72.30 22.00
CA LYS A 237 -74.73 -71.03 22.12
C LYS A 237 -73.94 -70.91 23.42
N ARG A 238 -74.47 -71.33 24.57
CA ARG A 238 -73.72 -71.34 25.84
C ARG A 238 -72.56 -72.34 25.81
N LEU A 239 -72.75 -73.51 25.19
CA LEU A 239 -71.73 -74.55 25.07
C LEU A 239 -70.60 -74.13 24.12
N GLU A 240 -70.93 -73.43 23.05
CA GLU A 240 -70.01 -72.73 22.13
C GLU A 240 -69.28 -71.58 22.82
N GLU A 241 -69.99 -70.73 23.59
CA GLU A 241 -69.40 -69.67 24.40
C GLU A 241 -68.43 -70.22 25.46
N ASP A 242 -68.75 -71.35 26.11
CA ASP A 242 -67.85 -72.01 27.07
C ASP A 242 -66.71 -72.80 26.40
N ALA A 243 -66.89 -73.31 25.19
CA ALA A 243 -65.82 -73.89 24.37
C ALA A 243 -64.84 -72.79 23.94
N PHE A 244 -65.35 -71.69 23.37
CA PHE A 244 -64.57 -70.50 23.03
C PHE A 244 -63.90 -69.90 24.27
N ALA A 245 -64.58 -69.81 25.40
CA ALA A 245 -63.98 -69.33 26.64
C ALA A 245 -62.87 -70.26 27.15
N ARG A 246 -63.00 -71.59 27.02
CA ARG A 246 -61.91 -72.55 27.32
C ARG A 246 -60.75 -72.38 26.35
N GLU A 247 -61.01 -72.30 25.05
CA GLU A 247 -59.99 -72.10 24.02
C GLU A 247 -59.26 -70.75 24.22
N GLN A 248 -59.96 -69.68 24.58
CA GLN A 248 -59.39 -68.37 24.90
C GLN A 248 -58.64 -68.35 26.24
N ARG A 249 -59.05 -69.13 27.25
CA ARG A 249 -58.24 -69.35 28.47
C ARG A 249 -56.95 -70.08 28.10
N GLU A 250 -57.00 -71.07 27.22
CA GLU A 250 -55.81 -71.82 26.81
C GLU A 250 -54.89 -71.04 25.87
N LYS A 251 -55.41 -70.34 24.87
CA LYS A 251 -54.68 -69.37 24.04
C LYS A 251 -54.06 -68.23 24.87
N ARG A 252 -54.59 -67.94 26.07
CA ARG A 252 -53.93 -67.03 27.05
C ARG A 252 -52.83 -67.73 27.85
N ARG A 253 -53.03 -68.96 28.33
CA ARG A 253 -51.97 -69.75 28.99
C ARG A 253 -50.78 -70.02 28.06
N ARG A 254 -51.04 -70.46 26.81
CA ARG A 254 -50.01 -70.72 25.80
C ARG A 254 -49.24 -69.46 25.43
N ARG A 255 -49.92 -68.30 25.29
CA ARG A 255 -49.25 -67.00 25.12
C ARG A 255 -48.39 -66.67 26.33
N LEU A 256 -48.94 -66.61 27.53
CA LEU A 256 -48.20 -66.27 28.75
C LEU A 256 -46.95 -67.13 28.97
N LEU A 257 -47.00 -68.44 28.66
CA LEU A 257 -45.83 -69.32 28.72
C LEU A 257 -44.79 -69.01 27.64
N MET A 258 -45.20 -68.69 26.41
CA MET A 258 -44.29 -68.25 25.35
C MET A 258 -43.71 -66.86 25.64
N ASP A 259 -44.53 -65.92 26.13
CA ASP A 259 -44.10 -64.58 26.56
C ASP A 259 -43.08 -64.68 27.71
N GLN A 260 -43.24 -65.63 28.64
CA GLN A 260 -42.26 -65.92 29.69
C GLN A 260 -40.94 -66.51 29.15
N LEU A 261 -41.01 -67.45 28.19
CA LEU A 261 -39.82 -68.01 27.55
C LEU A 261 -39.05 -66.95 26.75
N ILE A 262 -39.76 -66.16 25.95
CA ILE A 262 -39.20 -65.05 25.16
C ILE A 262 -38.57 -63.98 26.08
N ALA A 263 -39.22 -63.65 27.21
CA ALA A 263 -38.65 -62.72 28.19
C ALA A 263 -37.36 -63.26 28.84
N HIS A 264 -37.29 -64.56 29.13
CA HIS A 264 -36.09 -65.19 29.66
C HIS A 264 -34.96 -65.28 28.61
N GLU A 265 -35.29 -65.65 27.38
CA GLU A 265 -34.34 -65.70 26.25
C GLU A 265 -33.77 -64.31 25.95
N ALA A 266 -34.62 -63.28 25.85
CA ALA A 266 -34.19 -61.89 25.70
C ALA A 266 -33.35 -61.38 26.88
N GLN A 267 -33.60 -61.85 28.10
CA GLN A 267 -32.77 -61.52 29.27
C GLN A 267 -31.40 -62.22 29.22
N GLU A 268 -31.32 -63.47 28.77
CA GLU A 268 -30.05 -64.15 28.52
C GLU A 268 -29.25 -63.50 27.38
N GLU A 269 -29.92 -63.10 26.30
CA GLU A 269 -29.31 -62.39 25.18
C GLU A 269 -28.77 -61.02 25.61
N ALA A 270 -29.57 -60.20 26.30
CA ALA A 270 -29.12 -58.93 26.86
C ALA A 270 -27.90 -59.11 27.80
N TYR A 271 -27.91 -60.14 28.65
CA TYR A 271 -26.77 -60.43 29.53
C TYR A 271 -25.52 -60.90 28.76
N ARG A 272 -25.69 -61.69 27.69
CA ARG A 272 -24.59 -62.08 26.79
C ARG A 272 -24.03 -60.87 26.06
N GLU A 273 -24.88 -59.97 25.57
CA GLU A 273 -24.50 -58.72 24.93
C GLU A 273 -23.78 -57.79 25.91
N GLU A 274 -24.29 -57.56 27.12
CA GLU A 274 -23.62 -56.79 28.17
C GLU A 274 -22.22 -57.35 28.49
N GLN A 275 -22.09 -58.68 28.66
CA GLN A 275 -20.77 -59.27 28.85
C GLN A 275 -19.86 -59.14 27.61
N LEU A 276 -20.40 -59.09 26.40
CA LEU A 276 -19.63 -58.87 25.18
C LEU A 276 -19.17 -57.41 25.09
N ILE A 277 -20.07 -56.47 25.34
CA ILE A 277 -19.84 -55.03 25.43
C ILE A 277 -18.79 -54.73 26.49
N HIS A 278 -18.89 -55.27 27.71
CA HIS A 278 -17.87 -55.10 28.74
C HIS A 278 -16.50 -55.71 28.37
N ARG A 279 -16.47 -56.79 27.58
CA ARG A 279 -15.21 -57.37 27.07
C ARG A 279 -14.59 -56.52 25.94
N LEU A 280 -15.42 -55.93 25.08
CA LEU A 280 -14.99 -55.08 23.96
C LEU A 280 -14.64 -53.65 24.39
N MET A 281 -15.38 -53.07 25.34
CA MET A 281 -15.12 -51.75 25.94
C MET A 281 -13.97 -51.76 26.97
N ARG A 282 -13.36 -52.92 27.25
CA ARG A 282 -12.20 -53.03 28.14
C ARG A 282 -10.97 -52.41 27.47
N GLN A 283 -10.85 -51.08 27.58
CA GLN A 283 -9.75 -50.30 27.02
C GLN A 283 -8.39 -50.95 27.29
N SER A 284 -7.67 -51.21 26.21
CA SER A 284 -6.30 -51.68 26.24
C SER A 284 -5.44 -50.75 27.09
N GLN A 285 -4.43 -51.31 27.77
CA GLN A 285 -3.44 -50.47 28.46
C GLN A 285 -2.76 -49.51 27.47
N GLN A 286 -2.64 -49.90 26.19
CA GLN A 286 -2.09 -49.08 25.13
C GLN A 286 -2.97 -47.87 24.82
N GLU A 287 -4.29 -48.02 24.77
CA GLU A 287 -5.23 -46.93 24.51
C GLU A 287 -5.21 -45.90 25.64
N ARG A 288 -5.14 -46.34 26.90
CA ARG A 288 -4.99 -45.44 28.04
C ARG A 288 -3.65 -44.70 28.04
N ARG A 289 -2.55 -45.36 27.67
CA ARG A 289 -1.24 -44.70 27.47
C ARG A 289 -1.31 -43.63 26.37
N ILE A 290 -1.92 -43.97 25.22
CA ILE A 290 -2.11 -43.03 24.09
C ILE A 290 -3.02 -41.86 24.50
N ALA A 291 -4.10 -42.10 25.24
CA ALA A 291 -4.99 -41.04 25.71
C ALA A 291 -4.27 -40.06 26.65
N VAL A 292 -3.44 -40.56 27.58
CA VAL A 292 -2.61 -39.72 28.46
C VAL A 292 -1.57 -38.93 27.65
N GLN A 293 -0.89 -39.56 26.69
CA GLN A 293 0.06 -38.87 25.81
C GLN A 293 -0.62 -37.77 24.96
N LEU A 294 -1.81 -38.05 24.41
CA LEU A 294 -2.61 -37.07 23.67
C LEU A 294 -3.09 -35.92 24.57
N MET A 295 -3.35 -36.16 25.86
CA MET A 295 -3.67 -35.10 26.83
C MET A 295 -2.47 -34.17 27.05
N HIS A 296 -1.26 -34.73 27.26
CA HIS A 296 -0.04 -33.94 27.41
C HIS A 296 0.25 -33.11 26.16
N VAL A 297 0.23 -33.71 24.97
CA VAL A 297 0.46 -33.01 23.69
C VAL A 297 -0.62 -31.94 23.41
N ARG A 298 -1.85 -32.10 23.90
CA ARG A 298 -2.88 -31.04 23.84
C ARG A 298 -2.55 -29.88 24.79
N HIS A 299 -2.15 -30.17 26.02
CA HIS A 299 -1.76 -29.15 27.00
C HIS A 299 -0.50 -28.38 26.57
N GLU A 300 0.52 -29.06 26.06
CA GLU A 300 1.73 -28.44 25.48
C GLU A 300 1.38 -27.50 24.32
N LYS A 301 0.47 -27.92 23.43
CA LYS A 301 0.00 -27.07 22.31
C LYS A 301 -0.76 -25.84 22.79
N GLU A 302 -1.59 -25.96 23.83
CA GLU A 302 -2.27 -24.83 24.46
C GLU A 302 -1.24 -23.85 25.05
N VAL A 303 -0.27 -24.36 25.82
CA VAL A 303 0.81 -23.55 26.39
C VAL A 303 1.65 -22.86 25.30
N LEU A 304 1.92 -23.51 24.17
CA LEU A 304 2.59 -22.89 23.02
C LEU A 304 1.73 -21.83 22.33
N TRP A 305 0.41 -22.01 22.26
CA TRP A 305 -0.52 -21.02 21.70
C TRP A 305 -0.64 -19.78 22.58
N GLN A 306 -0.80 -19.96 23.90
CA GLN A 306 -0.79 -18.88 24.89
C GLN A 306 0.54 -18.11 24.88
N ASN A 307 1.68 -18.82 24.88
CA ASN A 307 3.01 -18.21 24.77
C ASN A 307 3.20 -17.43 23.46
N ARG A 308 2.63 -17.88 22.35
CA ARG A 308 2.64 -17.14 21.09
C ARG A 308 1.84 -15.84 21.21
N ILE A 309 0.59 -15.91 21.68
CA ILE A 309 -0.27 -14.72 21.85
C ILE A 309 0.36 -13.71 22.81
N PHE A 310 0.95 -14.18 23.91
CA PHE A 310 1.64 -13.32 24.87
C PHE A 310 2.81 -12.57 24.23
N ARG A 311 3.67 -13.26 23.46
CA ARG A 311 4.76 -12.62 22.71
C ARG A 311 4.24 -11.67 21.63
N GLU A 312 3.18 -12.05 20.91
CA GLU A 312 2.57 -11.25 19.84
C GLU A 312 2.05 -9.91 20.40
N LYS A 313 1.37 -9.93 21.56
CA LYS A 313 0.99 -8.74 22.34
C LYS A 313 2.19 -7.92 22.82
N GLN A 314 3.21 -8.53 23.41
CA GLN A 314 4.43 -7.81 23.83
C GLN A 314 5.14 -7.13 22.65
N TYR A 315 5.12 -7.73 21.46
CA TYR A 315 5.63 -7.10 20.25
C TYR A 315 4.68 -6.02 19.71
N GLU A 316 3.37 -6.10 19.92
CA GLU A 316 2.40 -5.04 19.58
C GLU A 316 2.59 -3.82 20.48
N GLU A 317 2.61 -4.01 21.79
CA GLU A 317 2.90 -2.98 22.79
C GLU A 317 4.23 -2.28 22.50
N ARG A 318 5.28 -3.05 22.20
CA ARG A 318 6.58 -2.49 21.82
C ARG A 318 6.52 -1.72 20.51
N ARG A 319 5.89 -2.25 19.44
CA ARG A 319 5.74 -1.52 18.17
C ARG A 319 4.97 -0.21 18.33
N LEU A 320 3.92 -0.20 19.17
CA LEU A 320 3.15 1.02 19.47
C LEU A 320 4.00 2.04 20.21
N LYS A 321 4.81 1.61 21.19
CA LYS A 321 5.75 2.49 21.88
C LYS A 321 6.86 3.00 20.94
N ASP A 322 7.54 2.11 20.21
CA ASP A 322 8.62 2.46 19.29
C ASP A 322 8.15 3.47 18.22
N PHE A 323 6.88 3.37 17.79
CA PHE A 323 6.20 4.31 16.90
C PHE A 323 5.90 5.66 17.55
N GLN A 324 5.36 5.68 18.77
CA GLN A 324 5.13 6.92 19.52
C GLN A 324 6.46 7.64 19.84
N ASP A 325 7.44 6.91 20.36
CA ASP A 325 8.80 7.39 20.61
C ASP A 325 9.47 7.90 19.32
N ALA A 326 9.08 7.42 18.12
CA ALA A 326 9.54 7.96 16.83
C ALA A 326 8.84 9.27 16.47
N LEU A 327 7.51 9.34 16.57
CA LEU A 327 6.75 10.58 16.33
C LEU A 327 7.21 11.72 17.26
N ASP A 328 7.47 11.42 18.54
CA ASP A 328 7.92 12.43 19.50
C ASP A 328 9.36 12.91 19.20
N ARG A 329 10.24 12.03 18.68
CA ARG A 329 11.57 12.43 18.18
C ARG A 329 11.49 13.28 16.91
N GLU A 330 10.66 12.91 15.94
CA GLU A 330 10.44 13.71 14.72
C GLU A 330 9.83 15.08 15.06
N ALA A 331 8.87 15.13 15.98
CA ALA A 331 8.28 16.37 16.47
C ALA A 331 9.29 17.24 17.25
N ALA A 332 10.23 16.65 17.99
CA ALA A 332 11.32 17.38 18.65
C ALA A 332 12.31 17.97 17.64
N LEU A 333 12.74 17.18 16.64
CA LEU A 333 13.62 17.65 15.57
C LEU A 333 12.96 18.74 14.72
N ALA A 334 11.67 18.61 14.41
CA ALA A 334 10.91 19.63 13.69
C ALA A 334 10.77 20.95 14.49
N LYS A 335 10.65 20.88 15.82
CA LYS A 335 10.66 22.06 16.69
C LYS A 335 12.04 22.73 16.71
N GLN A 336 13.12 21.95 16.86
CA GLN A 336 14.48 22.50 16.84
C GLN A 336 14.80 23.17 15.51
N ALA A 337 14.59 22.47 14.39
CA ALA A 337 14.80 23.05 13.06
C ALA A 337 13.98 24.32 12.83
N LYS A 338 12.76 24.41 13.37
CA LYS A 338 11.97 25.66 13.31
C LYS A 338 12.66 26.81 14.06
N ILE A 339 13.17 26.56 15.27
CA ILE A 339 13.91 27.56 16.06
C ILE A 339 15.19 27.97 15.30
N ASP A 340 15.96 26.99 14.80
CA ASP A 340 17.19 27.24 14.03
C ASP A 340 16.92 28.13 12.79
N PHE A 341 15.81 27.90 12.07
CA PHE A 341 15.39 28.75 10.95
C PHE A 341 14.91 30.14 11.40
N GLU A 342 14.17 30.25 12.51
CA GLU A 342 13.74 31.54 13.06
C GLU A 342 14.96 32.39 13.50
N GLU A 343 15.99 31.77 14.08
CA GLU A 343 17.26 32.43 14.40
C GLU A 343 18.11 32.80 13.17
N GLN A 344 18.12 31.97 12.12
CA GLN A 344 18.80 32.30 10.87
C GLN A 344 18.16 33.54 10.22
N ILE A 345 16.83 33.58 10.14
CA ILE A 345 16.06 34.72 9.61
C ILE A 345 16.30 35.99 10.43
N LEU A 346 16.50 35.89 11.75
CA LEU A 346 16.86 37.04 12.59
C LEU A 346 18.29 37.54 12.27
N ARG A 347 19.28 36.64 12.24
CA ARG A 347 20.67 36.98 11.89
C ARG A 347 20.82 37.59 10.50
N GLU A 348 20.07 37.08 9.51
CA GLU A 348 20.01 37.66 8.15
C GLU A 348 19.44 39.08 8.16
N LYS A 349 18.36 39.33 8.91
CA LYS A 349 17.77 40.67 9.06
C LYS A 349 18.74 41.65 9.72
N GLU A 350 19.44 41.23 10.76
CA GLU A 350 20.44 42.04 11.46
C GLU A 350 21.61 42.39 10.52
N PHE A 351 22.14 41.41 9.78
CA PHE A 351 23.19 41.61 8.79
C PHE A 351 22.76 42.56 7.66
N HIS A 352 21.55 42.39 7.12
CA HIS A 352 21.00 43.31 6.13
C HIS A 352 20.76 44.72 6.68
N ALA A 353 20.36 44.87 7.95
CA ALA A 353 20.22 46.16 8.61
C ALA A 353 21.58 46.86 8.82
N GLN A 354 22.63 46.11 9.18
CA GLN A 354 24.00 46.62 9.25
C GLN A 354 24.47 47.14 7.88
N ILE A 355 24.33 46.33 6.82
CA ILE A 355 24.66 46.73 5.44
C ILE A 355 23.85 47.96 4.99
N ALA A 356 22.57 48.05 5.35
CA ALA A 356 21.74 49.22 5.04
C ALA A 356 22.23 50.48 5.76
N MET A 357 22.60 50.37 7.05
CA MET A 357 23.20 51.46 7.82
C MET A 357 24.56 51.90 7.24
N GLU A 358 25.41 50.95 6.84
CA GLU A 358 26.71 51.26 6.21
C GLU A 358 26.53 51.96 4.86
N ARG A 359 25.60 51.50 4.02
CA ARG A 359 25.26 52.15 2.75
C ARG A 359 24.74 53.57 2.97
N ALA A 360 23.90 53.77 3.99
CA ALA A 360 23.41 55.11 4.37
C ALA A 360 24.56 56.02 4.86
N LYS A 361 25.43 55.53 5.74
CA LYS A 361 26.64 56.24 6.20
C LYS A 361 27.58 56.59 5.04
N ALA A 362 27.81 55.67 4.11
CA ALA A 362 28.64 55.89 2.94
C ALA A 362 28.02 56.89 1.95
N SER A 363 26.70 56.89 1.76
CA SER A 363 26.01 57.90 0.95
C SER A 363 26.07 59.28 1.61
N TYR A 364 25.87 59.36 2.92
CA TYR A 364 26.05 60.59 3.68
C TYR A 364 27.49 61.12 3.58
N LYS A 365 28.50 60.24 3.76
CA LYS A 365 29.92 60.63 3.64
C LYS A 365 30.23 61.21 2.26
N LYS A 366 29.78 60.58 1.17
CA LYS A 366 29.94 61.11 -0.19
C LYS A 366 29.29 62.48 -0.38
N HIS A 367 28.06 62.68 0.12
CA HIS A 367 27.39 63.97 0.02
C HIS A 367 28.10 65.05 0.86
N TYR A 368 28.60 64.68 2.04
CA TYR A 368 29.40 65.55 2.91
C TYR A 368 30.75 65.92 2.27
N GLU A 369 31.45 64.96 1.66
CA GLU A 369 32.71 65.16 0.93
C GLU A 369 32.51 66.15 -0.23
N ILE A 370 31.48 65.96 -1.07
CA ILE A 370 31.14 66.89 -2.15
C ILE A 370 30.80 68.28 -1.61
N CYS A 371 30.03 68.38 -0.52
CA CYS A 371 29.71 69.67 0.10
C CYS A 371 30.95 70.35 0.71
N ALA A 372 31.90 69.58 1.26
CA ALA A 372 33.15 70.10 1.79
C ALA A 372 34.07 70.60 0.67
N GLU A 373 34.23 69.83 -0.41
CA GLU A 373 35.00 70.25 -1.60
C GLU A 373 34.46 71.56 -2.21
N ILE A 374 33.13 71.72 -2.29
CA ILE A 374 32.50 72.95 -2.77
C ILE A 374 32.73 74.11 -1.79
N LEU A 375 32.66 73.86 -0.48
CA LEU A 375 32.89 74.88 0.54
C LEU A 375 34.35 75.34 0.57
N ASP A 376 35.30 74.42 0.44
CA ASP A 376 36.73 74.71 0.31
C ASP A 376 37.00 75.51 -0.98
N GLN A 377 36.36 75.18 -2.11
CA GLN A 377 36.45 75.97 -3.34
C GLN A 377 35.87 77.40 -3.19
N ILE A 378 34.83 77.59 -2.37
CA ILE A 378 34.30 78.92 -2.01
C ILE A 378 35.29 79.68 -1.13
N LEU A 379 35.91 79.01 -0.16
CA LEU A 379 36.95 79.58 0.70
C LEU A 379 38.19 79.98 -0.12
N ASP A 380 38.67 79.11 -1.02
CA ASP A 380 39.75 79.35 -2.00
C ASP A 380 39.47 80.61 -2.84
N LEU A 381 38.25 80.75 -3.37
CA LEU A 381 37.87 81.94 -4.14
C LEU A 381 37.84 83.19 -3.26
N SER A 382 37.37 83.08 -2.01
CA SER A 382 37.30 84.20 -1.07
C SER A 382 38.70 84.68 -0.61
N THR A 383 39.63 83.73 -0.42
CA THR A 383 41.01 84.00 -0.01
C THR A 383 41.82 84.55 -1.17
N LYS A 384 41.72 84.01 -2.40
CA LYS A 384 42.29 84.65 -3.60
C LYS A 384 41.83 86.09 -3.80
N VAL A 385 40.55 86.35 -3.56
CA VAL A 385 39.96 87.70 -3.62
C VAL A 385 40.51 88.63 -2.53
N ALA A 386 40.83 88.11 -1.34
CA ALA A 386 41.48 88.85 -0.26
C ALA A 386 42.98 89.09 -0.56
N ASP A 387 43.73 88.04 -0.90
CA ASP A 387 45.16 88.05 -1.24
C ASP A 387 45.46 89.11 -2.31
N TYR A 388 44.70 89.11 -3.41
CA TYR A 388 44.88 90.10 -4.48
C TYR A 388 44.65 91.53 -4.01
N ARG A 389 43.63 91.77 -3.17
CA ARG A 389 43.35 93.09 -2.61
C ARG A 389 44.46 93.55 -1.66
N MET A 390 44.99 92.65 -0.83
CA MET A 390 46.10 92.97 0.09
C MET A 390 47.42 93.23 -0.66
N LEU A 391 47.71 92.46 -1.71
CA LEU A 391 48.95 92.60 -2.50
C LEU A 391 48.93 93.81 -3.45
N THR A 392 47.77 94.19 -3.97
CA THR A 392 47.67 95.26 -4.99
C THR A 392 46.99 96.54 -4.52
N ASN A 393 46.28 96.53 -3.38
CA ASN A 393 45.41 97.61 -2.89
C ASN A 393 44.38 98.14 -3.92
N ASN A 394 44.05 97.34 -4.94
CA ASN A 394 43.18 97.71 -6.05
C ASN A 394 41.98 96.78 -6.20
N LEU A 395 40.94 97.23 -6.92
CA LEU A 395 39.82 96.36 -7.29
C LEU A 395 40.24 95.31 -8.33
N ILE A 396 39.66 94.12 -8.25
CA ILE A 396 39.97 92.98 -9.11
C ILE A 396 39.48 93.26 -10.55
N PRO A 397 40.34 93.14 -11.58
CA PRO A 397 39.94 93.29 -12.98
C PRO A 397 38.85 92.29 -13.41
N ARG A 398 37.87 92.76 -14.20
CA ARG A 398 36.72 91.95 -14.62
C ARG A 398 37.09 90.63 -15.34
N LYS A 399 38.20 90.63 -16.10
CA LYS A 399 38.72 89.43 -16.77
C LYS A 399 39.23 88.41 -15.75
N LEU A 400 40.14 88.82 -14.89
CA LEU A 400 40.72 87.98 -13.83
C LEU A 400 39.64 87.34 -12.92
N MET A 401 38.58 88.09 -12.59
CA MET A 401 37.43 87.58 -11.85
C MET A 401 36.52 86.64 -12.66
N HIS A 402 36.52 86.73 -13.99
CA HIS A 402 35.83 85.78 -14.88
C HIS A 402 36.62 84.47 -14.96
N ASP A 403 37.94 84.56 -15.18
CA ASP A 403 38.85 83.42 -15.26
C ASP A 403 38.80 82.57 -13.98
N TRP A 404 38.83 83.22 -12.80
CA TRP A 404 38.67 82.53 -11.50
C TRP A 404 37.28 81.92 -11.29
N LYS A 405 36.22 82.54 -11.81
CA LYS A 405 34.88 81.94 -11.79
C LYS A 405 34.78 80.73 -12.71
N GLU A 406 35.46 80.74 -13.86
CA GLU A 406 35.52 79.56 -14.72
C GLU A 406 36.30 78.43 -14.06
N LEU A 407 37.42 78.71 -13.37
CA LEU A 407 38.13 77.68 -12.60
C LEU A 407 37.24 77.07 -11.50
N PHE A 408 36.51 77.90 -10.75
CA PHE A 408 35.52 77.48 -9.76
C PHE A 408 34.39 76.61 -10.37
N PHE A 409 33.74 77.06 -11.44
CA PHE A 409 32.68 76.27 -12.10
C PHE A 409 33.19 74.98 -12.76
N ASN A 410 34.47 74.90 -13.10
CA ASN A 410 35.12 73.69 -13.61
C ASN A 410 35.72 72.79 -12.49
N GLY A 411 35.53 73.12 -11.22
CA GLY A 411 36.04 72.34 -10.08
C GLY A 411 37.57 72.25 -10.01
N LYS A 412 38.29 73.24 -10.57
CA LYS A 412 39.75 73.26 -10.59
C LYS A 412 40.28 74.06 -9.40
N PRO A 413 41.32 73.58 -8.68
CA PRO A 413 41.88 74.27 -7.52
C PRO A 413 42.43 75.65 -7.93
N LEU A 414 42.14 76.67 -7.13
CA LEU A 414 42.55 78.05 -7.40
C LEU A 414 43.98 78.33 -6.90
N TYR A 415 44.44 77.61 -5.88
CA TYR A 415 45.85 77.55 -5.51
C TYR A 415 46.56 76.44 -6.31
N GLU A 416 47.78 76.75 -6.77
CA GLU A 416 48.64 75.75 -7.38
C GLU A 416 49.00 74.71 -6.33
N GLN A 417 48.52 73.47 -6.52
CA GLN A 417 48.72 72.39 -5.58
C GLN A 417 50.22 72.08 -5.50
N ALA A 418 50.85 72.55 -4.41
CA ALA A 418 52.28 72.34 -4.18
C ALA A 418 52.58 70.84 -4.24
N SER A 419 53.29 70.41 -5.28
CA SER A 419 53.59 69.01 -5.51
C SER A 419 54.60 68.54 -4.45
N ILE A 420 54.09 68.12 -3.29
CA ILE A 420 54.86 67.43 -2.27
C ILE A 420 55.38 66.16 -2.94
N LYS A 421 56.65 66.19 -3.36
CA LYS A 421 57.36 65.00 -3.79
C LYS A 421 57.35 64.05 -2.61
N HIS A 422 56.49 63.04 -2.66
CA HIS A 422 56.57 61.92 -1.74
C HIS A 422 58.00 61.39 -1.79
N LEU A 423 58.73 61.53 -0.68
CA LEU A 423 59.91 60.70 -0.48
C LEU A 423 59.42 59.24 -0.58
N PRO A 424 60.19 58.34 -1.22
CA PRO A 424 59.80 56.95 -1.34
C PRO A 424 59.46 56.37 0.03
N ALA A 425 58.23 55.90 0.20
CA ALA A 425 57.78 55.30 1.44
C ALA A 425 58.67 54.09 1.75
N ARG A 426 59.45 54.18 2.84
CA ARG A 426 60.38 53.13 3.26
C ARG A 426 59.57 51.85 3.52
N HIS A 427 60.02 50.73 2.95
CA HIS A 427 59.18 49.53 2.79
C HIS A 427 58.41 49.11 4.06
N PRO A 428 57.10 48.77 3.95
CA PRO A 428 56.25 48.44 5.11
C PRO A 428 56.59 47.10 5.78
N ALA A 429 57.50 46.30 5.21
CA ALA A 429 57.87 44.98 5.73
C ALA A 429 58.39 44.98 7.17
N GLY A 430 59.06 46.06 7.61
CA GLY A 430 59.51 46.19 9.00
C GLY A 430 58.36 46.48 9.99
N GLN A 431 57.33 47.20 9.53
CA GLN A 431 56.23 47.65 10.38
C GLN A 431 55.22 46.53 10.68
N LEU A 432 55.10 45.54 9.79
CA LEU A 432 54.35 44.31 10.07
C LEU A 432 55.02 43.51 11.21
N VAL A 433 56.35 43.38 11.18
CA VAL A 433 57.12 42.68 12.22
C VAL A 433 57.13 43.43 13.55
N GLU A 434 56.99 44.76 13.56
CA GLU A 434 56.77 45.54 14.79
C GLU A 434 55.33 45.48 15.32
N LEU A 435 54.36 45.11 14.49
CA LEU A 435 52.98 44.81 14.91
C LEU A 435 52.89 43.39 15.46
N GLU A 436 53.43 42.37 14.77
CA GLU A 436 53.54 41.00 15.30
C GLU A 436 54.26 40.96 16.66
N LYS A 437 55.29 41.78 16.85
CA LYS A 437 55.98 41.94 18.15
C LYS A 437 55.18 42.68 19.23
N ARG A 438 54.16 43.46 18.86
CA ARG A 438 53.22 44.08 19.81
C ARG A 438 52.05 43.17 20.13
N ASP A 439 51.59 42.40 19.15
CA ASP A 439 50.53 41.40 19.32
C ASP A 439 51.04 40.19 20.14
N LEU A 440 52.35 39.90 20.07
CA LEU A 440 53.09 39.02 21.00
C LEU A 440 53.43 39.68 22.37
N LEU A 441 53.00 40.92 22.61
CA LEU A 441 53.12 41.64 23.87
C LEU A 441 51.75 42.16 24.33
N ASP A 442 50.72 41.31 24.20
CA ASP A 442 49.43 41.58 24.81
C ASP A 442 49.56 41.60 26.35
N ASN A 443 48.76 42.44 27.00
CA ASN A 443 48.96 42.79 28.42
C ASN A 443 48.58 41.65 29.38
N ASN A 444 47.92 40.61 28.87
CA ASN A 444 47.49 39.45 29.65
C ASN A 444 48.68 38.63 30.18
N ASP A 445 49.69 38.36 29.34
CA ASP A 445 50.92 37.64 29.73
C ASP A 445 51.72 38.39 30.83
N TYR A 446 51.64 39.73 30.84
CA TYR A 446 52.37 40.57 31.81
C TYR A 446 51.76 40.53 33.21
N GLU A 447 50.44 40.34 33.34
CA GLU A 447 49.80 40.16 34.64
C GLU A 447 49.90 38.70 35.14
N GLU A 448 49.92 37.68 34.25
CA GLU A 448 50.20 36.30 34.67
C GLU A 448 51.62 36.15 35.29
N TYR A 449 52.62 36.84 34.73
CA TYR A 449 53.99 36.84 35.28
C TYR A 449 54.14 37.55 36.64
N LYS A 450 53.08 38.21 37.13
CA LYS A 450 53.12 39.09 38.31
C LYS A 450 52.58 38.43 39.59
N VAL A 451 51.86 37.31 39.46
CA VAL A 451 51.19 36.62 40.58
C VAL A 451 52.10 35.57 41.23
N HIS A 452 53.29 36.00 41.68
CA HIS A 452 54.03 35.41 42.80
C HIS A 452 55.17 36.37 43.17
N PRO A 453 55.07 37.04 44.33
CA PRO A 453 55.61 36.40 45.54
C PRO A 453 54.60 36.27 46.69
N ASP A 454 55.10 35.77 47.83
CA ASP A 454 54.48 35.70 49.16
C ASP A 454 53.40 34.63 49.41
N MET A 455 53.89 33.40 49.59
CA MET A 455 53.48 32.59 50.74
C MET A 455 54.70 32.16 51.58
N LYS A 456 54.76 32.67 52.81
CA LYS A 456 55.59 32.22 53.92
C LYS A 456 54.88 32.49 55.24
#